data_AF-W1YDJ6-F1
#
_entry.id   AF-W1YDJ6-F1
#
_cell.length_a   1.000
_cell.length_b   1.000
_cell.length_c   1.000
_cell.angle_alpha   90.00
_cell.angle_beta   90.00
_cell.angle_gamma   90.00
#
_symmetry.space_group_name_H-M   'P 1'
#
loop_
_entity.id
_entity.type
_entity.pdbx_description
1 polymer ?
#
loop_
_entity_poly.entity_id
_entity_poly.type
_entity_poly.pdbx_seq_one_letter_code
_entity_poly.pdbx_strand_id
1 'polypeptide(L)' 'MEYIGFADVGKFVQISGISKDDFEKKIAPNKEFQANCMYRFGKGNKRYIKITKAIDFIENNLMVKESDI' A
#
# COMPACT_ATOMS: atom_id res chain seq x y z
N MET A 1 -16.18 -13.49 -10.44
CA MET A 1 -15.86 -13.08 -9.06
C MET A 1 -14.40 -12.68 -9.03
N GLU A 2 -14.09 -11.42 -9.32
CA GLU A 2 -12.77 -10.88 -9.04
C GLU A 2 -12.63 -10.75 -7.52
N TYR A 3 -11.48 -11.07 -6.95
CA TYR A 3 -11.20 -10.85 -5.54
C TYR A 3 -11.10 -9.33 -5.29
N ILE A 4 -12.26 -8.66 -5.19
CA ILE A 4 -12.34 -7.22 -4.94
C ILE A 4 -11.86 -6.99 -3.51
N GLY A 5 -10.64 -6.50 -3.36
CA GLY A 5 -10.05 -6.19 -2.05
C GLY A 5 -8.53 -6.29 -1.98
N PHE A 6 -7.89 -6.97 -2.94
CA PHE A 6 -6.44 -7.05 -3.05
C PHE A 6 -5.95 -6.60 -4.43
N ALA A 7 -4.81 -5.91 -4.44
CA ALA A 7 -4.09 -5.54 -5.66
C ALA A 7 -2.63 -6.00 -5.54
N ASP A 8 -1.98 -6.33 -6.65
CA ASP A 8 -0.51 -6.36 -6.61
C ASP A 8 0.06 -4.93 -6.56
N VAL A 9 1.37 -4.81 -6.36
CA VAL A 9 2.02 -3.50 -6.18
C VAL A 9 1.74 -2.56 -7.35
N GLY A 10 1.86 -3.04 -8.59
CA GLY A 10 1.63 -2.23 -9.78
C GLY A 10 0.18 -1.75 -9.86
N LYS A 11 -0.77 -2.66 -9.64
CA LYS A 11 -2.19 -2.30 -9.64
C LYS A 11 -2.53 -1.37 -8.47
N PHE A 12 -1.93 -1.55 -7.29
CA PHE A 12 -2.14 -0.71 -6.12
C PHE A 12 -1.69 0.73 -6.37
N VAL A 13 -0.50 0.92 -6.92
CA VAL A 13 0.01 2.24 -7.33
C VAL A 13 -0.96 2.92 -8.31
N GLN A 14 -1.48 2.17 -9.29
CA GLN A 14 -2.46 2.71 -10.24
C GLN A 14 -3.78 3.14 -9.58
N ILE A 15 -4.37 2.31 -8.70
CA ILE A 15 -5.69 2.60 -8.11
C ILE A 15 -5.63 3.63 -6.98
N SER A 16 -4.53 3.68 -6.24
CA SER A 16 -4.36 4.61 -5.11
C SER A 16 -4.02 6.02 -5.56
N GLY A 17 -3.54 6.20 -6.80
CA GLY A 17 -3.05 7.48 -7.30
C GLY A 17 -1.71 7.91 -6.69
N ILE A 18 -1.11 7.08 -5.83
CA ILE A 18 0.17 7.35 -5.20
C ILE A 18 1.29 7.17 -6.23
N SER A 19 2.25 8.10 -6.26
CA SER A 19 3.39 7.98 -7.16
C SER A 19 4.20 6.71 -6.86
N LYS A 20 4.75 6.09 -7.91
CA LYS A 20 5.61 4.90 -7.75
C LYS A 20 6.81 5.21 -6.83
N ASP A 21 7.40 6.40 -6.97
CA ASP A 21 8.52 6.85 -6.18
C ASP A 21 8.19 6.97 -4.69
N ASP A 22 7.06 7.59 -4.35
CA ASP A 22 6.61 7.68 -2.95
C ASP A 22 6.29 6.31 -2.39
N PHE A 23 5.66 5.45 -3.19
CA PHE A 23 5.41 4.08 -2.78
C PHE A 23 6.72 3.35 -2.46
N GLU A 24 7.70 3.38 -3.35
CA GLU A 24 8.96 2.64 -3.17
C GLU A 24 9.85 3.21 -2.06
N LYS A 25 9.88 4.54 -1.88
CA LYS A 25 10.79 5.21 -0.94
C LYS A 25 10.18 5.43 0.44
N LYS A 26 8.86 5.62 0.55
CA LYS A 26 8.19 6.01 1.79
C LYS A 26 7.27 4.92 2.34
N ILE A 27 6.50 4.25 1.49
CA ILE A 27 5.43 3.32 1.93
C ILE A 27 5.94 1.88 2.02
N ALA A 28 6.49 1.33 0.95
CA ALA A 28 6.95 -0.05 0.88
C ALA A 28 8.02 -0.40 1.93
N PRO A 29 8.96 0.50 2.29
CA PRO A 29 9.92 0.24 3.36
C PRO A 29 9.34 0.31 4.77
N ASN A 30 8.13 0.88 4.96
CA ASN A 30 7.50 1.00 6.27
C ASN A 30 7.11 -0.40 6.80
N LYS A 31 7.73 -0.80 7.92
CA LYS A 31 7.55 -2.14 8.51
C LYS A 31 6.12 -2.39 8.98
N GLU A 32 5.44 -1.36 9.47
CA GLU A 32 4.09 -1.46 9.99
C GLU A 32 3.08 -1.59 8.84
N PHE A 33 3.30 -0.87 7.73
CA PHE A 33 2.57 -1.07 6.48
C PHE A 33 2.77 -2.49 5.94
N GLN A 34 4.02 -2.99 5.92
CA GLN A 34 4.30 -4.37 5.50
C GLN A 34 3.55 -5.39 6.34
N ALA A 35 3.58 -5.26 7.67
CA ALA A 35 2.93 -6.19 8.59
C ALA A 35 1.39 -6.15 8.48
N ASN A 36 0.82 -4.96 8.25
CA ASN A 36 -0.63 -4.77 8.30
C ASN A 36 -1.32 -4.87 6.95
N CYS A 37 -0.65 -4.52 5.86
CA CYS A 37 -1.28 -4.27 4.57
C CYS A 37 -0.71 -5.13 3.44
N MET A 38 0.49 -5.71 3.60
CA MET A 38 1.15 -6.50 2.56
C MET A 38 1.14 -8.00 2.87
N TYR A 39 0.81 -8.78 1.86
CA TYR A 39 0.63 -10.22 1.95
C TYR A 39 1.40 -10.92 0.84
N ARG A 40 1.82 -12.15 1.11
CA ARG A 40 2.47 -13.03 0.13
C ARG A 40 2.00 -14.46 0.37
N PHE A 41 1.91 -15.25 -0.70
CA PHE A 41 1.68 -16.68 -0.59
C PHE A 41 3.00 -17.39 -0.31
N GLY A 42 3.21 -17.82 0.94
CA GLY A 42 4.40 -18.55 1.37
C GLY A 42 5.72 -17.83 1.03
N LYS A 43 6.64 -18.56 0.38
CA LYS A 43 7.94 -18.02 -0.10
C LYS A 43 7.86 -17.36 -1.48
N GLY A 44 6.66 -17.07 -1.98
CA GLY A 44 6.47 -16.42 -3.28
C GLY A 44 7.04 -15.00 -3.32
N ASN A 45 7.51 -14.58 -4.50
CA ASN A 45 8.05 -13.24 -4.74
C ASN A 45 6.96 -12.18 -4.96
N LYS A 46 5.74 -12.60 -5.32
CA LYS A 46 4.63 -11.68 -5.59
C LYS A 46 4.00 -11.20 -4.28
N ARG A 47 3.81 -9.88 -4.19
CA ARG A 47 3.21 -9.19 -3.04
C ARG A 47 1.83 -8.69 -3.43
N TYR A 48 0.91 -8.80 -2.47
CA TYR A 48 -0.47 -8.36 -2.58
C TYR A 48 -0.75 -7.37 -1.46
N ILE A 49 -1.54 -6.35 -1.77
CA ILE A 49 -1.87 -5.25 -0.87
C ILE A 49 -3.37 -5.24 -0.68
N LYS A 50 -3.84 -5.28 0.58
CA LYS A 50 -5.25 -5.13 0.90
C LYS A 50 -5.65 -3.68 0.72
N ILE A 51 -6.42 -3.38 -0.32
CA ILE A 51 -6.58 -2.02 -0.87
C ILE A 51 -7.12 -1.04 0.17
N THR A 52 -8.29 -1.32 0.75
CA THR A 52 -8.96 -0.42 1.71
C THR A 52 -8.08 -0.17 2.93
N LYS A 53 -7.59 -1.24 3.55
CA LYS A 53 -6.70 -1.16 4.72
C LYS A 53 -5.41 -0.38 4.43
N ALA A 54 -4.84 -0.53 3.24
CA ALA A 54 -3.63 0.17 2.84
C ALA A 54 -3.89 1.68 2.66
N ILE A 55 -5.00 2.06 2.04
CA ILE A 55 -5.39 3.47 1.87
C ILE A 55 -5.60 4.10 3.25
N ASP A 56 -6.40 3.47 4.11
CA ASP A 56 -6.67 3.96 5.48
C ASP A 56 -5.37 4.10 6.29
N PHE A 57 -4.45 3.13 6.15
CA PHE A 57 -3.17 3.18 6.85
C PHE A 57 -2.33 4.37 6.38
N ILE A 58 -2.23 4.60 5.07
CA ILE A 58 -1.41 5.67 4.50
C ILE A 58 -1.96 7.04 4.90
N GLU A 59 -3.28 7.23 4.78
CA GLU A 59 -3.94 8.49 5.14
C GLU A 59 -3.75 8.84 6.63
N ASN A 60 -3.94 7.87 7.53
CA ASN A 60 -3.91 8.13 8.97
C ASN A 60 -2.51 8.14 9.61
N ASN A 61 -1.51 7.52 8.97
CA ASN A 61 -0.20 7.32 9.60
C ASN A 61 0.99 7.90 8.83
N LEU A 62 0.85 8.10 7.51
CA LEU A 62 1.98 8.51 6.66
C LEU A 62 1.79 9.86 5.99
N MET A 63 0.56 10.21 5.64
CA MET A 63 0.25 11.51 5.06
C MET A 63 0.13 12.57 6.15
N VAL A 64 0.57 13.77 5.81
CA VAL A 64 0.36 14.99 6.60
C VAL A 64 -0.51 15.89 5.73
N LYS A 65 -1.48 16.57 6.34
CA LYS A 65 -2.32 17.53 5.61
C LYS A 65 -1.43 18.68 5.14
N GLU A 66 -1.69 19.17 3.94
CA GLU A 66 -0.99 20.33 3.40
C GLU A 66 -1.10 21.57 4.30
N SER A 67 -2.19 21.70 5.07
CA SER A 67 -2.38 22.78 6.04
C SER A 67 -1.48 22.72 7.26
N ASP A 68 -0.86 21.56 7.51
CA ASP A 68 -0.07 21.27 8.71
C ASP A 68 1.44 21.27 8.39
N ILE A 69 1.82 21.73 7.19
CA ILE A 69 3.20 21.93 6.68
C ILE A 69 3.51 23.44 6.67
#